data_AF-A0A7J5BET5-F1
#
_entry.id   AF-A0A7J5BET5-F1
#
_cell.length_a   1.000
_cell.length_b   1.000
_cell.length_c   1.000
_cell.angle_alpha   90.00
_cell.angle_beta   90.00
_cell.angle_gamma   90.00
#
_symmetry.space_group_name_H-M   'P 1'
#
loop_
_entity.id
_entity.type
_entity.pdbx_description
1 polymer ?
#
loop_
_entity_poly.entity_id
_entity_poly.type
_entity_poly.pdbx_seq_one_letter_code
_entity_poly.pdbx_strand_id
1 'polypeptide(L)'
;MECPGLSPRTEGVTAVVMTVFLLVVGTTDLSGTVPLACGIERTSIWIATVWFIVIAGAIAVIDMQTRKIPDRIVYPSLVGIGLLYFSVSLSEAACAQEASGTGEPLRVLTAFAGLTTLGGVYLMIAVVSHGSLGLGDVKYAALIGLTLGWHGWNGIVLGLLLPFLFGGAAAAVLLVGGRIGRREAVAFGPWMSLGAFTALSLQLFA
;
A
#
# COMPACT_ATOMS: atom_id res chain seq x y z
N MET A 1 -2.55 1.71 29.85
CA MET A 1 -3.15 1.13 28.63
C MET A 1 -2.02 0.49 27.86
N GLU A 2 -1.58 -0.69 28.32
CA GLU A 2 -0.58 -1.48 27.59
C GLU A 2 -1.08 -1.78 26.18
N CYS A 3 -0.23 -1.53 25.18
CA CYS A 3 -0.39 -2.13 23.87
C CYS A 3 -0.35 -3.66 24.04
N PRO A 4 -1.34 -4.41 23.54
CA PRO A 4 -1.24 -5.86 23.52
C PRO A 4 0.02 -6.24 22.73
N GLY A 5 0.94 -6.96 23.39
CA GLY A 5 2.19 -7.41 22.79
C GLY A 5 1.93 -8.16 21.49
N LEU A 6 2.72 -7.83 20.46
CA LEU A 6 2.73 -8.52 19.17
C LEU A 6 2.92 -10.03 19.42
N SER A 7 1.95 -10.85 19.02
CA SER A 7 2.04 -12.31 19.21
C SER A 7 3.15 -12.91 18.31
N PRO A 8 3.86 -13.99 18.70
CA PRO A 8 4.94 -14.59 17.88
C PRO A 8 4.55 -14.98 16.44
N ARG A 9 3.25 -15.14 16.16
CA ARG A 9 2.72 -15.39 14.80
C ARG A 9 2.79 -14.17 13.88
N THR A 10 2.78 -12.96 14.42
CA THR A 10 2.92 -11.71 13.63
C THR A 10 4.34 -11.57 13.10
N GLU A 11 5.33 -11.98 13.88
CA GLU A 11 6.75 -11.96 13.48
C GLU A 11 7.01 -12.89 12.28
N GLY A 12 6.42 -14.09 12.30
CA GLY A 12 6.59 -15.07 11.21
C GLY A 12 5.98 -14.65 9.87
N VAL A 13 4.77 -14.08 9.87
CA VAL A 13 4.11 -13.62 8.62
C VAL A 13 4.83 -12.39 8.05
N THR A 14 5.24 -11.46 8.91
CA THR A 14 6.02 -10.28 8.49
C THR A 14 7.38 -10.70 7.95
N ALA A 15 8.03 -11.67 8.59
CA ALA A 15 9.31 -12.22 8.13
C ALA A 15 9.17 -12.91 6.77
N VAL A 16 8.13 -13.73 6.53
CA VAL A 16 7.94 -14.41 5.23
C VAL A 16 7.68 -13.40 4.11
N VAL A 17 6.82 -12.39 4.33
CA VAL A 17 6.58 -11.32 3.34
C VAL A 17 7.85 -10.51 3.08
N MET A 18 8.62 -10.20 4.14
CA MET A 18 9.89 -9.49 4.04
C MET A 18 10.96 -10.31 3.33
N THR A 19 11.06 -11.62 3.58
CA THR A 19 12.03 -12.53 2.93
C THR A 19 11.70 -12.72 1.45
N VAL A 20 10.43 -12.92 1.10
CA VAL A 20 10.01 -13.05 -0.31
C VAL A 20 10.27 -11.75 -1.07
N PHE A 21 10.04 -10.59 -0.46
CA PHE A 21 10.32 -9.30 -1.09
C PHE A 21 11.81 -8.96 -1.19
N LEU A 22 12.60 -9.23 -0.14
CA LEU A 22 14.06 -9.04 -0.16
C LEU A 22 14.74 -9.93 -1.21
N LEU A 23 14.21 -11.13 -1.46
CA LEU A 23 14.68 -12.00 -2.57
C LEU A 23 14.35 -11.44 -3.96
N VAL A 24 13.25 -10.69 -4.09
CA VAL A 24 12.85 -10.04 -5.35
C VAL A 24 13.61 -8.75 -5.61
N VAL A 25 13.97 -8.00 -4.56
CA VAL A 25 14.68 -6.71 -4.66
C VAL A 25 16.20 -6.86 -4.63
N GLY A 26 16.72 -7.90 -3.96
CA GLY A 26 18.15 -8.15 -3.79
C GLY A 26 18.94 -8.39 -5.08
N THR A 27 18.28 -8.41 -6.25
CA THR A 27 18.93 -8.59 -7.55
C THR A 27 19.30 -7.29 -8.25
N THR A 28 18.91 -6.10 -7.76
CA THR A 28 19.28 -4.84 -8.43
C THR A 28 20.57 -4.22 -7.87
N ASP A 29 21.67 -4.64 -8.49
CA ASP A 29 22.88 -3.87 -8.80
C ASP A 29 23.70 -3.23 -7.68
N LEU A 30 24.70 -3.99 -7.19
CA LEU A 30 25.95 -3.49 -6.61
C LEU A 30 27.01 -3.16 -7.69
N SER A 31 26.57 -2.98 -8.94
CA SER A 31 27.40 -2.60 -10.08
C SER A 31 27.70 -1.11 -9.95
N GLY A 32 28.89 -0.73 -9.46
CA GLY A 32 29.29 0.65 -9.15
C GLY A 32 29.39 1.63 -10.33
N THR A 33 28.38 1.69 -11.21
CA THR A 33 28.36 2.45 -12.46
C THR A 33 27.34 3.59 -12.50
N VAL A 34 26.53 3.78 -11.45
CA VAL A 34 25.54 4.88 -11.37
C VAL A 34 26.05 6.06 -10.53
N PRO A 35 25.76 7.32 -10.94
CA PRO A 35 26.06 8.51 -10.12
C PRO A 35 25.42 8.40 -8.74
N LEU A 36 26.13 8.85 -7.69
CA LEU A 36 25.65 8.78 -6.29
C LEU A 36 24.25 9.37 -6.09
N ALA A 37 23.90 10.45 -6.82
CA ALA A 37 22.58 11.06 -6.76
C ALA A 37 21.46 10.12 -7.26
N CYS A 38 21.68 9.40 -8.36
CA CYS A 38 20.75 8.43 -8.92
C CYS A 38 20.64 7.17 -8.03
N GLY A 39 21.73 6.80 -7.36
CA GLY A 39 21.73 5.72 -6.37
C GLY A 39 20.85 6.01 -5.15
N ILE A 40 20.88 7.25 -4.66
CA ILE A 40 20.08 7.69 -3.49
C ILE A 40 18.58 7.70 -3.82
N GLU A 41 18.19 8.15 -5.02
CA GLU A 41 16.80 8.14 -5.48
C GLU A 41 16.20 6.75 -5.51
N ARG A 42 16.89 5.82 -6.20
CA ARG A 42 16.47 4.43 -6.32
C ARG A 42 16.36 3.78 -4.94
N THR A 43 17.33 4.03 -4.07
CA THR A 43 17.32 3.52 -2.68
C THR A 43 16.11 4.06 -1.90
N SER A 44 15.78 5.34 -2.07
CA SER A 44 14.66 5.98 -1.36
C SER A 44 13.30 5.41 -1.79
N ILE A 45 13.10 5.15 -3.08
CA ILE A 45 11.89 4.49 -3.60
C ILE A 45 11.76 3.10 -2.99
N TRP A 46 12.83 2.29 -3.00
CA TRP A 46 12.82 0.96 -2.41
C TRP A 46 12.53 0.98 -0.90
N ILE A 47 13.11 1.93 -0.17
CA ILE A 47 12.83 2.11 1.27
C ILE A 47 11.33 2.40 1.47
N ALA A 48 10.74 3.31 0.69
CA ALA A 48 9.32 3.62 0.78
C ALA A 48 8.44 2.41 0.47
N THR A 49 8.79 1.62 -0.55
CA THR A 49 8.09 0.38 -0.91
C THR A 49 8.18 -0.67 0.20
N VAL A 50 9.38 -0.93 0.74
CA VAL A 50 9.58 -1.87 1.87
C VAL A 50 8.78 -1.42 3.08
N TRP A 51 8.84 -0.13 3.42
CA TRP A 51 8.08 0.44 4.51
C TRP A 51 6.59 0.17 4.32
N PHE A 52 6.04 0.52 3.16
CA PHE A 52 4.64 0.28 2.85
C PHE A 52 4.26 -1.19 3.01
N ILE A 53 5.10 -2.11 2.52
CA ILE A 53 4.83 -3.54 2.59
C ILE A 53 4.76 -4.05 4.02
N VAL A 54 5.72 -3.65 4.85
CA VAL A 54 5.78 -4.04 6.27
C VAL A 54 4.54 -3.52 7.01
N ILE A 55 4.16 -2.26 6.76
CA ILE A 55 2.99 -1.64 7.40
C ILE A 55 1.69 -2.27 6.90
N ALA A 56 1.55 -2.55 5.60
CA ALA A 56 0.39 -3.23 5.03
C ALA A 56 0.20 -4.62 5.65
N GLY A 57 1.29 -5.39 5.79
CA GLY A 57 1.26 -6.69 6.47
C GLY A 57 0.87 -6.57 7.94
N ALA A 58 1.45 -5.62 8.67
CA ALA A 58 1.11 -5.37 10.08
C ALA A 58 -0.37 -4.97 10.25
N ILE A 59 -0.88 -4.07 9.41
CA ILE A 59 -2.28 -3.63 9.43
C ILE A 59 -3.21 -4.80 9.09
N ALA A 60 -2.91 -5.61 8.08
CA ALA A 60 -3.72 -6.79 7.75
C ALA A 60 -3.86 -7.74 8.95
N VAL A 61 -2.77 -7.98 9.68
CA VAL A 61 -2.79 -8.87 10.86
C VAL A 61 -3.55 -8.24 12.03
N ILE A 62 -3.32 -6.95 12.30
CA ILE A 62 -4.03 -6.21 13.36
C ILE A 62 -5.53 -6.14 13.05
N ASP A 63 -5.90 -5.93 11.79
CA ASP A 63 -7.30 -5.86 11.35
C ASP A 63 -8.01 -7.21 11.53
N MET A 64 -7.36 -8.33 11.20
CA MET A 64 -7.90 -9.66 11.48
C MET A 64 -8.17 -9.92 12.97
N GLN A 65 -7.32 -9.37 13.86
CA GLN A 65 -7.42 -9.61 15.30
C GLN A 65 -8.39 -8.65 16.00
N THR A 66 -8.39 -7.37 15.59
CA THR A 66 -9.03 -6.29 16.34
C THR A 66 -10.13 -5.58 15.57
N ARG A 67 -10.29 -5.87 14.26
CA ARG A 67 -11.23 -5.20 13.34
C ARG A 67 -11.13 -3.67 13.39
N LYS A 68 -9.94 -3.15 13.68
CA LYS A 68 -9.65 -1.74 13.84
C LYS A 68 -8.32 -1.43 13.20
N ILE A 69 -8.29 -0.41 12.36
CA ILE A 69 -7.06 0.12 11.77
C ILE A 69 -6.54 1.25 12.66
N PRO A 70 -5.35 1.09 13.27
CA PRO A 70 -4.80 2.09 14.18
C PRO A 70 -4.24 3.30 13.44
N ASP A 71 -4.88 4.46 13.65
CA ASP A 71 -4.44 5.76 13.14
C ASP A 71 -2.97 6.08 13.45
N ARG A 72 -2.48 5.62 14.61
CA ARG A 72 -1.09 5.82 15.06
C ARG A 72 -0.05 5.20 14.13
N ILE A 73 -0.44 4.25 13.27
CA ILE A 73 0.46 3.60 12.30
C ILE A 73 0.28 4.21 10.91
N VAL A 74 -0.97 4.49 10.52
CA VAL A 74 -1.29 4.98 9.17
C VAL A 74 -0.80 6.41 8.94
N TYR A 75 -1.03 7.33 9.88
CA TYR A 75 -0.58 8.72 9.73
C TYR A 75 0.93 8.89 9.59
N PRO A 76 1.78 8.32 10.47
CA PRO A 76 3.22 8.47 10.31
C PRO A 76 3.72 7.78 9.04
N SER A 77 3.08 6.70 8.59
CA SER A 77 3.44 6.04 7.33
C SER A 77 3.07 6.89 6.12
N LEU A 78 1.90 7.56 6.14
CA LEU A 78 1.49 8.47 5.07
C LEU A 78 2.42 9.68 4.95
N VAL A 79 2.83 10.25 6.09
CA VAL A 79 3.81 11.33 6.13
C VAL A 79 5.20 10.84 5.72
N GLY A 80 5.67 9.72 6.26
CA GLY A 80 7.01 9.19 5.97
C GLY A 80 7.19 8.78 4.51
N ILE A 81 6.26 8.00 3.96
CA ILE A 81 6.28 7.58 2.54
C ILE A 81 6.08 8.79 1.63
N GLY A 82 5.17 9.70 1.98
CA GLY A 82 4.96 10.93 1.23
C GLY A 82 6.20 11.82 1.19
N LEU A 83 6.92 11.97 2.30
CA LEU A 83 8.18 12.72 2.36
C LEU A 83 9.29 12.06 1.55
N LEU A 84 9.41 10.73 1.58
CA LEU A 84 10.39 10.01 0.77
C LEU A 84 10.15 10.24 -0.73
N TYR A 85 8.91 10.07 -1.18
CA TYR A 85 8.53 10.34 -2.57
C TYR A 85 8.70 11.82 -2.96
N PHE A 86 8.37 12.74 -2.06
CA PHE A 86 8.60 14.16 -2.29
C PHE A 86 10.10 14.49 -2.40
N SER A 87 10.95 13.90 -1.56
CA SER A 87 12.41 14.11 -1.63
C SER A 87 13.01 13.59 -2.92
N VAL A 88 12.50 12.47 -3.46
CA VAL A 88 12.92 11.91 -4.75
C VAL A 88 12.52 12.85 -5.90
N SER A 89 11.31 13.41 -5.88
CA SER A 89 10.88 14.35 -6.92
C SER A 89 11.73 15.62 -6.98
N LEU A 90 12.33 16.04 -5.87
CA LEU A 90 13.22 17.20 -5.83
C LEU A 90 14.62 16.90 -6.36
N SER A 91 15.08 15.64 -6.27
CA SER A 91 16.41 15.23 -6.74
C SER A 91 16.41 14.74 -8.19
N GLU A 92 15.30 14.17 -8.67
CA GLU A 92 15.16 13.64 -10.05
C GLU A 92 15.45 14.71 -11.12
N ALA A 93 15.23 16.00 -10.79
CA ALA A 93 15.63 17.14 -11.63
C ALA A 93 17.14 17.19 -11.98
N ALA A 94 17.99 16.47 -11.23
CA ALA A 94 19.44 16.41 -11.43
C ALA A 94 19.90 15.17 -12.22
N CYS A 95 19.08 14.11 -12.32
CA CYS A 95 19.46 12.82 -12.90
C CYS A 95 18.72 12.48 -14.21
N ALA A 96 18.07 13.46 -14.85
CA ALA A 96 17.32 13.29 -16.08
C ALA A 96 18.22 13.04 -17.30
N GLN A 97 18.79 11.85 -17.39
CA GLN A 97 19.37 11.31 -18.62
C GLN A 97 18.93 9.85 -18.71
N GLU A 98 18.04 9.56 -19.66
CA GLU A 98 17.56 8.22 -20.05
C GLU A 98 16.50 7.55 -19.14
N ALA A 99 15.27 8.08 -19.15
CA ALA A 99 14.10 7.20 -19.11
C ALA A 99 12.96 7.80 -19.95
N SER A 100 12.62 7.08 -21.01
CA SER A 100 11.65 7.44 -22.04
C SER A 100 10.27 7.78 -21.47
N GLY A 101 9.87 9.04 -21.64
CA GLY A 101 8.49 9.41 -21.99
C GLY A 101 7.40 9.22 -20.93
N THR A 102 7.39 10.06 -19.89
CA THR A 102 6.22 10.87 -19.46
C THR A 102 6.71 11.75 -18.32
N GLY A 103 6.76 13.07 -18.53
CA GLY A 103 7.56 13.99 -17.73
C GLY A 103 7.38 13.88 -16.21
N GLU A 104 8.49 13.65 -15.52
CA GLU A 104 8.89 14.02 -14.15
C GLU A 104 7.84 14.69 -13.22
N PRO A 105 7.23 15.85 -13.52
CA PRO A 105 6.18 16.44 -12.67
C PRO A 105 4.87 15.60 -12.57
N LEU A 106 4.67 14.60 -13.43
CA LEU A 106 3.48 13.76 -13.39
C LEU A 106 3.48 12.80 -12.20
N ARG A 107 4.61 12.32 -11.69
CA ARG A 107 4.64 11.24 -10.67
C ARG A 107 4.10 11.68 -9.32
N VAL A 108 4.47 12.88 -8.87
CA VAL A 108 3.90 13.48 -7.66
C VAL A 108 2.41 13.72 -7.88
N LEU A 109 2.03 14.22 -9.06
CA LEU A 109 0.63 14.48 -9.38
C LEU A 109 -0.19 13.17 -9.40
N THR A 110 0.34 12.08 -9.94
CA THR A 110 -0.32 10.77 -9.94
C THR A 110 -0.35 10.14 -8.56
N ALA A 111 0.67 10.35 -7.73
CA ALA A 111 0.64 9.92 -6.32
C ALA A 111 -0.44 10.68 -5.53
N PHE A 112 -0.55 11.99 -5.71
CA PHE A 112 -1.63 12.79 -5.13
C PHE A 112 -3.00 12.41 -5.70
N ALA A 113 -3.10 12.16 -7.01
CA ALA A 113 -4.32 11.67 -7.63
C ALA A 113 -4.72 10.30 -7.07
N GLY A 114 -3.76 9.39 -6.85
CA GLY A 114 -4.00 8.10 -6.22
C GLY A 114 -4.49 8.23 -4.78
N LEU A 115 -3.82 9.05 -3.97
CA LEU A 115 -4.21 9.34 -2.59
C LEU A 115 -5.65 9.88 -2.51
N THR A 116 -5.95 10.89 -3.33
CA THR A 116 -7.28 11.55 -3.33
C THR A 116 -8.36 10.67 -3.94
N THR A 117 -8.06 9.89 -4.98
CA THR A 117 -9.02 9.00 -5.64
C THR A 117 -9.38 7.84 -4.72
N LEU A 118 -8.40 7.08 -4.22
CA LEU A 118 -8.69 5.94 -3.34
C LEU A 118 -9.27 6.44 -2.02
N GLY A 119 -8.66 7.45 -1.39
CA GLY A 119 -9.22 8.04 -0.17
C GLY A 119 -10.64 8.57 -0.37
N GLY A 120 -10.90 9.27 -1.47
CA GLY A 120 -12.21 9.85 -1.79
C GLY A 120 -13.28 8.79 -2.09
N VAL A 121 -12.95 7.75 -2.85
CA VAL A 121 -13.89 6.66 -3.15
C VAL A 121 -14.26 5.90 -1.87
N TYR A 122 -13.27 5.54 -1.04
CA TYR A 122 -13.56 4.87 0.23
C TYR A 122 -14.31 5.77 1.22
N LEU A 123 -14.03 7.08 1.23
CA LEU A 123 -14.81 8.04 2.01
C LEU A 123 -16.26 8.11 1.53
N MET A 124 -16.49 8.16 0.22
CA MET A 124 -17.83 8.15 -0.38
C MET A 124 -18.60 6.89 0.03
N ILE A 125 -17.95 5.72 -0.03
CA ILE A 125 -18.54 4.45 0.42
C ILE A 125 -18.84 4.50 1.93
N ALA A 126 -17.94 5.03 2.75
CA ALA A 126 -18.16 5.15 4.19
C ALA A 126 -19.37 6.03 4.54
N VAL A 127 -19.53 7.15 3.83
CA VAL A 127 -20.66 8.08 4.00
C VAL A 127 -21.98 7.46 3.51
N VAL A 128 -22.00 6.89 2.31
CA VAL A 128 -23.21 6.30 1.71
C VAL A 128 -23.67 5.07 2.49
N SER A 129 -22.74 4.27 2.98
CA SER A 129 -23.04 3.04 3.72
C SER A 129 -23.39 3.24 5.19
N HIS A 130 -23.60 4.49 5.62
CA HIS A 130 -24.03 4.85 6.99
C HIS A 130 -23.14 4.23 8.09
N GLY A 131 -21.82 4.23 7.87
CA GLY A 131 -20.85 3.73 8.84
C GLY A 131 -20.58 2.22 8.80
N SER A 132 -20.95 1.52 7.72
CA SER A 132 -20.53 0.11 7.54
C SER A 132 -19.02 -0.03 7.32
N LEU A 133 -18.38 0.99 6.76
CA LEU A 133 -16.94 1.05 6.51
C LEU A 133 -16.26 1.99 7.52
N GLY A 134 -15.16 1.55 8.13
CA GLY A 134 -14.46 2.32 9.14
C GLY A 134 -13.68 3.49 8.53
N LEU A 135 -13.63 4.62 9.24
CA LEU A 135 -12.75 5.75 8.87
C LEU A 135 -11.27 5.35 8.78
N GLY A 136 -10.87 4.27 9.46
CA GLY A 136 -9.53 3.69 9.34
C GLY A 136 -9.25 3.12 7.94
N ASP A 137 -10.24 2.47 7.31
CA ASP A 137 -10.13 1.90 5.96
C ASP A 137 -9.93 2.99 4.92
N VAL A 138 -10.60 4.14 5.08
CA VAL A 138 -10.45 5.33 4.21
C VAL A 138 -9.02 5.84 4.22
N LYS A 139 -8.40 5.92 5.41
CA LYS A 139 -7.02 6.39 5.56
C LYS A 139 -6.02 5.39 5.00
N TYR A 140 -6.27 4.10 5.21
CA TYR A 140 -5.44 3.06 4.64
C TYR A 140 -5.53 3.03 3.11
N ALA A 141 -6.73 3.22 2.54
CA ALA A 141 -6.92 3.39 1.10
C ALA A 141 -6.18 4.61 0.55
N ALA A 142 -6.15 5.73 1.28
CA ALA A 142 -5.35 6.90 0.91
C ALA A 142 -3.84 6.59 0.88
N LEU A 143 -3.33 5.80 1.84
CA LEU A 143 -1.94 5.35 1.87
C LEU A 143 -1.60 4.40 0.69
N ILE A 144 -2.50 3.46 0.40
CA ILE A 144 -2.38 2.58 -0.78
C ILE A 144 -2.37 3.42 -2.06
N GLY A 145 -3.27 4.39 -2.16
CA GLY A 145 -3.39 5.28 -3.31
C GLY A 145 -2.15 6.13 -3.53
N LEU A 146 -1.56 6.68 -2.46
CA LEU A 146 -0.29 7.39 -2.53
C LEU A 146 0.81 6.51 -3.10
N THR A 147 0.91 5.27 -2.60
CA THR A 147 1.96 4.34 -2.97
C THR A 147 1.79 3.85 -4.40
N LEU A 148 0.60 3.40 -4.79
CA LEU A 148 0.34 2.89 -6.13
C LEU A 148 0.31 4.01 -7.18
N GLY A 149 -0.18 5.19 -6.82
CA GLY A 149 -0.19 6.36 -7.70
C GLY A 149 1.21 6.86 -8.05
N TRP A 150 2.20 6.63 -7.18
CA TRP A 150 3.61 6.88 -7.50
C TRP A 150 4.12 6.01 -8.65
N HIS A 151 3.70 4.74 -8.69
CA HIS A 151 4.08 3.80 -9.75
C HIS A 151 3.25 3.96 -11.04
N GLY A 152 2.14 4.70 -10.99
CA GLY A 152 1.40 5.16 -12.16
C GLY A 152 -0.12 4.97 -12.07
N TRP A 153 -0.82 5.35 -13.13
CA TRP A 153 -2.28 5.27 -13.21
C TRP A 153 -2.82 3.84 -13.11
N ASN A 154 -2.08 2.87 -13.66
CA ASN A 154 -2.44 1.45 -13.58
C ASN A 154 -2.55 1.00 -12.12
N GLY A 155 -1.63 1.45 -11.27
CA GLY A 155 -1.66 1.16 -9.84
C GLY A 155 -2.91 1.68 -9.15
N ILE A 156 -3.37 2.88 -9.48
CA ILE A 156 -4.60 3.48 -8.92
C ILE A 156 -5.80 2.60 -9.27
N VAL A 157 -5.94 2.21 -10.54
CA VAL A 157 -7.06 1.38 -11.00
C VAL A 157 -7.03 0.00 -10.35
N LEU A 158 -5.87 -0.66 -10.31
CA LEU A 158 -5.70 -1.96 -9.68
C LEU A 158 -5.94 -1.90 -8.16
N GLY A 159 -5.48 -0.84 -7.50
CA GLY A 159 -5.72 -0.58 -6.09
C GLY A 159 -7.19 -0.32 -5.76
N LEU A 160 -7.97 0.16 -6.74
CA LEU A 160 -9.42 0.29 -6.60
C LEU A 160 -10.15 -1.02 -6.85
N LEU A 161 -9.72 -1.84 -7.81
CA LEU A 161 -10.47 -3.04 -8.23
C LEU A 161 -10.14 -4.28 -7.40
N LEU A 162 -8.86 -4.56 -7.17
CA LEU A 162 -8.41 -5.82 -6.57
C LEU A 162 -8.93 -6.03 -5.13
N PRO A 163 -8.95 -5.02 -4.24
CA PRO A 163 -9.52 -5.20 -2.90
C PRO A 163 -10.99 -5.62 -2.91
N PHE A 164 -11.81 -5.05 -3.80
CA PHE A 164 -13.22 -5.41 -3.91
C PHE A 164 -13.42 -6.78 -4.55
N LEU A 165 -12.58 -7.15 -5.53
CA LEU A 165 -12.62 -8.48 -6.12
C LEU A 165 -12.28 -9.55 -5.08
N PHE A 166 -11.17 -9.39 -4.35
CA PHE A 166 -10.76 -10.36 -3.33
C PHE A 166 -11.69 -10.36 -2.12
N GLY A 167 -12.02 -9.18 -1.58
CA GLY A 167 -12.91 -9.05 -0.43
C GLY A 167 -14.35 -9.49 -0.75
N GLY A 168 -14.85 -9.15 -1.93
CA GLY A 168 -16.17 -9.56 -2.41
C GLY A 168 -16.25 -11.06 -2.66
N ALA A 169 -15.24 -11.66 -3.30
CA ALA A 169 -15.18 -13.11 -3.49
C ALA A 169 -15.12 -13.86 -2.16
N ALA A 170 -14.28 -13.41 -1.22
CA ALA A 170 -14.19 -14.01 0.10
C ALA A 170 -15.50 -13.90 0.89
N ALA A 171 -16.14 -12.72 0.87
CA ALA A 171 -17.44 -12.51 1.49
C ALA A 171 -18.52 -13.41 0.87
N ALA A 172 -18.53 -13.56 -0.45
CA ALA A 172 -19.47 -14.44 -1.16
C ALA A 172 -19.27 -15.91 -0.76
N VAL A 173 -18.03 -16.41 -0.72
CA VAL A 173 -17.72 -17.79 -0.28
C VAL A 173 -18.18 -18.04 1.15
N LEU A 174 -17.93 -17.08 2.06
CA LEU A 174 -18.30 -17.21 3.47
C LEU A 174 -19.82 -17.15 3.68
N LEU A 175 -20.53 -16.36 2.88
CA LEU A 175 -21.99 -16.24 2.90
C LEU A 175 -22.67 -17.50 2.33
N VAL A 176 -22.18 -18.02 1.21
CA VAL A 176 -22.67 -19.28 0.61
C VAL A 176 -22.36 -20.47 1.52
N GLY A 177 -21.20 -20.47 2.18
CA GLY A 177 -20.82 -21.48 3.16
C GLY A 177 -21.57 -21.39 4.50
N GLY A 178 -22.48 -20.43 4.68
CA GLY A 178 -23.28 -20.26 5.89
C GLY A 178 -22.48 -19.90 7.14
N ARG A 179 -21.22 -19.47 6.99
CA ARG A 179 -20.31 -19.20 8.12
C ARG A 179 -20.44 -17.78 8.68
N ILE A 180 -21.09 -16.87 7.94
CA ILE A 180 -21.23 -15.46 8.31
C ILE A 180 -22.66 -15.01 8.05
N GLY A 181 -23.25 -14.29 9.00
CA GLY A 181 -24.58 -13.69 8.83
C GLY A 181 -24.55 -12.47 7.91
N ARG A 182 -25.68 -12.15 7.25
CA ARG A 182 -25.83 -10.97 6.34
C ARG A 182 -25.48 -9.60 6.98
N ARG A 183 -25.31 -9.55 8.30
CA ARG A 183 -25.02 -8.33 9.08
C ARG A 183 -23.66 -8.36 9.79
N GLU A 184 -22.88 -9.42 9.65
CA GLU A 184 -21.56 -9.48 10.29
C GLU A 184 -20.52 -8.74 9.44
N ALA A 185 -19.85 -7.76 10.07
CA ALA A 185 -18.79 -6.99 9.44
C ALA A 185 -17.53 -7.85 9.22
N VAL A 186 -17.13 -7.98 7.95
CA VAL A 186 -15.89 -8.66 7.53
C VAL A 186 -14.74 -7.66 7.56
N ALA A 187 -13.61 -8.05 8.15
CA ALA A 187 -12.37 -7.29 8.16
C ALA A 187 -11.87 -7.10 6.72
N PHE A 188 -11.80 -5.85 6.24
CA PHE A 188 -11.52 -5.52 4.85
C PHE A 188 -10.03 -5.21 4.60
N GLY A 189 -9.28 -4.86 5.66
CA GLY A 189 -7.86 -4.52 5.60
C GLY A 189 -6.95 -5.60 4.99
N PRO A 190 -7.14 -6.91 5.26
CA PRO A 190 -6.34 -7.97 4.63
C PRO A 190 -6.51 -8.03 3.12
N TRP A 191 -7.73 -7.83 2.63
CA TRP A 191 -8.04 -7.87 1.19
C TRP A 191 -7.54 -6.60 0.48
N MET A 192 -7.60 -5.45 1.14
CA MET A 192 -6.92 -4.23 0.69
C MET A 192 -5.42 -4.44 0.54
N SER A 193 -4.78 -5.03 1.57
CA SER A 193 -3.34 -5.29 1.57
C SER A 193 -2.96 -6.26 0.45
N LEU A 194 -3.73 -7.34 0.28
CA LEU A 194 -3.52 -8.32 -0.79
C LEU A 194 -3.65 -7.71 -2.19
N GLY A 195 -4.67 -6.87 -2.39
CA GLY A 195 -4.86 -6.12 -3.63
C GLY A 195 -3.69 -5.18 -3.91
N ALA A 196 -3.22 -4.45 -2.88
CA ALA A 196 -2.08 -3.56 -2.99
C ALA A 196 -0.77 -4.30 -3.33
N PHE A 197 -0.50 -5.44 -2.69
CA PHE A 197 0.66 -6.28 -3.01
C PHE A 197 0.61 -6.80 -4.44
N THR A 198 -0.55 -7.25 -4.89
CA THR A 198 -0.72 -7.77 -6.25
C THR A 198 -0.53 -6.65 -7.29
N ALA A 199 -1.14 -5.48 -7.07
CA ALA A 199 -0.99 -4.32 -7.93
C ALA A 199 0.46 -3.85 -8.00
N LEU A 200 1.17 -3.81 -6.86
CA LEU A 200 2.56 -3.41 -6.80
C LEU A 200 3.46 -4.42 -7.53
N SER A 201 3.26 -5.72 -7.30
CA SER A 201 4.01 -6.77 -7.99
C SER A 201 3.86 -6.68 -9.50
N LEU A 202 2.61 -6.52 -9.99
CA LEU A 202 2.36 -6.40 -11.42
C LEU A 202 3.06 -5.19 -12.05
N GLN A 203 3.21 -4.08 -11.32
CA GLN A 203 3.89 -2.89 -11.81
C GLN A 203 5.41 -2.98 -11.73
N LEU A 204 5.95 -3.78 -10.80
CA LEU A 204 7.40 -3.98 -10.69
C LEU A 204 7.94 -4.98 -11.72
N PHE A 205 7.10 -5.87 -12.23
CA PHE A 205 7.47 -6.89 -13.22
C PHE A 205 7.02 -6.58 -14.66
N ALA A 206 6.34 -5.45 -14.90
CA ALA A 206 5.87 -5.00 -16.21
C ALA A 206 6.75 -3.87 -16.77
#